data_AF-A0A815NK48-F1
#
_entry.id   AF-A0A815NK48-F1
#
_cell.length_a   1.000
_cell.length_b   1.000
_cell.length_c   1.000
_cell.angle_alpha   90.00
_cell.angle_beta   90.00
_cell.angle_gamma   90.00
#
_symmetry.space_group_name_H-M   'P 1'
#
loop_
_entity.id
_entity.type
_entity.pdbx_description
1 polymer ?
#
loop_
_entity_poly.entity_id
_entity_poly.type
_entity_poly.pdbx_seq_one_letter_code
_entity_poly.pdbx_strand_id
1 'polypeptide(L)'
;MIKMHNNGVCVWTNVCIGLALLFFTTVDADPTKAFNNPLNGRAVDLFLLVDENNSYMSVMQLGLVKTALQNIANELNPVGSTPSFGVFFYGATSTVNTVVPHPTTTASVFKAKLDLKQYSMMQANPSTLMTALDNVNSACQSGCRPSVPRVTVVFSSVLDLKAQAAIRRLEAGHGMTVIIVGIGSYAGTPILNQLASHPVQHYAIPIGNLFELNVVAAHISSIISDVPRFLETNINAPLIITSMLSGIYYTVQLNTQEYTTTKDVLVMLTTNCPSCSVYGSLSEPNPISANTVANQDRHNFYAAGGFPNSQYYFHIPKGTGRIYLSVLGNGMASANILAYVINLPNMMQVSAADVDSSSLSETIG
;
A
#
# COMPACT_ATOMS: atom_id res chain seq x y z
N MET A 1 16.10 15.84 -56.04
CA MET A 1 17.56 15.65 -56.22
C MET A 1 18.18 17.04 -56.28
N ILE A 2 18.55 17.60 -55.13
CA ILE A 2 18.96 19.00 -54.99
C ILE A 2 20.45 19.03 -54.65
N LYS A 3 21.18 19.73 -55.52
CA LYS A 3 22.63 19.95 -55.52
C LYS A 3 23.05 20.76 -54.29
N MET A 4 24.04 20.26 -53.57
CA MET A 4 24.78 21.03 -52.56
C MET A 4 25.76 21.98 -53.25
N HIS A 5 25.79 23.24 -52.81
CA HIS A 5 26.93 24.12 -52.99
C HIS A 5 27.66 24.26 -51.65
N ASN A 6 28.92 23.85 -51.66
CA ASN A 6 29.87 23.96 -50.59
C ASN A 6 30.77 25.16 -50.91
N ASN A 7 30.85 26.14 -50.01
CA ASN A 7 31.98 27.08 -49.89
C ASN A 7 31.76 27.97 -48.65
N GLY A 8 32.50 27.67 -47.58
CA GLY A 8 32.53 28.46 -46.36
C GLY A 8 33.70 28.04 -45.49
N VAL A 9 34.84 28.68 -45.73
CA VAL A 9 36.08 28.57 -44.95
C VAL A 9 35.84 29.12 -43.55
N CYS A 10 36.01 28.29 -42.51
CA CYS A 10 35.97 28.74 -41.12
C CYS A 10 37.40 28.96 -40.60
N VAL A 11 37.72 30.24 -40.33
CA VAL A 11 38.95 30.70 -39.72
C VAL A 11 38.84 30.54 -38.20
N TRP A 12 39.94 30.10 -37.59
CA TRP A 12 40.12 29.85 -36.18
C TRP A 12 39.99 31.13 -35.33
N THR A 13 39.06 31.16 -34.38
CA THR A 13 39.24 31.85 -33.09
C THR A 13 38.44 31.15 -31.99
N ASN A 14 39.15 30.82 -30.91
CA ASN A 14 38.68 30.18 -29.70
C ASN A 14 37.51 30.93 -29.03
N VAL A 15 36.32 30.35 -29.07
CA VAL A 15 35.32 30.46 -28.00
C VAL A 15 34.64 29.10 -27.89
N CYS A 16 35.10 28.27 -26.96
CA CYS A 16 34.37 27.08 -26.54
C CYS A 16 33.09 27.55 -25.83
N ILE A 17 32.03 27.81 -26.60
CA ILE A 17 30.66 27.74 -26.10
C ILE A 17 30.43 26.26 -25.84
N GLY A 18 30.63 25.86 -24.59
CA GLY A 18 30.12 24.60 -24.08
C GLY A 18 28.61 24.62 -24.25
N LEU A 19 28.15 24.05 -25.36
CA LEU A 19 26.77 23.68 -25.57
C LEU A 19 26.48 22.59 -24.54
N ALA A 20 26.11 23.02 -23.33
CA ALA A 20 25.43 22.16 -22.38
C ALA A 20 24.14 21.74 -23.08
N LEU A 21 24.15 20.52 -23.64
CA LEU A 21 22.96 19.72 -23.86
C LEU A 21 22.32 19.49 -22.48
N LEU A 22 21.66 20.53 -21.98
CA LEU A 22 20.58 20.41 -21.02
C LEU A 22 19.49 19.64 -21.78
N PHE A 23 19.53 18.31 -21.63
CA PHE A 23 18.32 17.52 -21.75
C PHE A 23 17.36 18.00 -20.67
N PHE A 24 16.66 19.11 -20.95
CA PHE A 24 15.35 19.29 -20.40
C PHE A 24 14.51 18.17 -21.00
N THR A 25 14.39 17.05 -20.30
CA THR A 25 13.17 16.26 -20.40
C THR A 25 12.08 17.14 -19.80
N THR A 26 11.59 18.11 -20.57
CA THR A 26 10.24 18.60 -20.37
C THR A 26 9.38 17.38 -20.60
N VAL A 27 8.95 16.75 -19.50
CA VAL A 27 7.78 15.89 -19.53
C VAL A 27 6.69 16.79 -20.11
N ASP A 28 6.36 16.56 -21.37
CA ASP A 28 5.31 17.26 -22.07
C ASP A 28 4.01 16.91 -21.33
N ALA A 29 3.64 17.78 -20.39
CA ALA A 29 2.43 17.65 -19.61
C ALA A 29 1.29 18.03 -20.55
N ASP A 30 0.87 17.08 -21.38
CA ASP A 30 -0.31 17.18 -22.21
C ASP A 30 -1.50 17.59 -21.32
N PRO A 31 -1.99 18.84 -21.42
CA PRO A 31 -3.05 19.35 -20.55
C PRO A 31 -4.41 18.74 -20.89
N THR A 32 -4.50 17.93 -21.96
CA THR A 32 -5.73 17.22 -22.36
C THR A 32 -5.81 15.80 -21.82
N LYS A 33 -4.69 15.24 -21.31
CA LYS A 33 -4.76 14.17 -20.33
C LYS A 33 -5.16 14.80 -19.01
N ALA A 34 -6.46 14.99 -18.82
CA ALA A 34 -7.02 14.91 -17.49
C ALA A 34 -6.49 13.58 -16.93
N PHE A 35 -5.45 13.63 -16.09
CA PHE A 35 -4.99 12.48 -15.34
C PHE A 35 -6.27 11.91 -14.75
N ASN A 36 -6.63 10.69 -15.16
CA ASN A 36 -7.69 9.95 -14.50
C ASN A 36 -7.37 10.08 -13.02
N ASN A 37 -8.18 10.88 -12.30
CA ASN A 37 -7.96 11.19 -10.90
C ASN A 37 -7.67 9.84 -10.27
N PRO A 38 -6.45 9.61 -9.76
CA PRO A 38 -6.09 8.26 -9.41
C PRO A 38 -7.04 7.84 -8.27
N LEU A 39 -7.35 8.73 -7.33
CA LEU A 39 -8.38 8.48 -6.31
C LEU A 39 -9.82 8.45 -6.86
N ASN A 40 -10.11 8.95 -8.06
CA ASN A 40 -11.44 9.00 -8.68
C ASN A 40 -12.55 9.48 -7.72
N GLY A 41 -12.29 10.58 -6.99
CA GLY A 41 -13.21 11.13 -5.98
C GLY A 41 -13.23 10.40 -4.64
N ARG A 42 -12.21 9.58 -4.34
CA ARG A 42 -12.09 8.84 -3.07
C ARG A 42 -11.37 9.67 -2.00
N ALA A 43 -11.64 9.31 -0.74
CA ALA A 43 -10.88 9.74 0.42
C ALA A 43 -9.73 8.75 0.68
N VAL A 44 -8.61 9.25 1.22
CA VAL A 44 -7.49 8.45 1.72
C VAL A 44 -6.83 9.17 2.90
N ASP A 45 -6.43 8.44 3.93
CA ASP A 45 -5.53 8.95 4.97
C ASP A 45 -4.11 8.48 4.67
N LEU A 46 -3.22 9.41 4.35
CA LEU A 46 -1.87 9.16 3.86
C LEU A 46 -0.81 9.67 4.86
N PHE A 47 0.04 8.76 5.32
CA PHE A 47 1.17 9.05 6.19
C PHE A 47 2.47 8.86 5.39
N LEU A 48 3.33 9.87 5.36
CA LEU A 48 4.60 9.87 4.65
C LEU A 48 5.72 9.92 5.67
N LEU A 49 6.55 8.88 5.72
CA LEU A 49 7.68 8.76 6.64
C LEU A 49 8.94 8.90 5.82
N VAL A 50 9.81 9.81 6.22
CA VAL A 50 11.06 10.09 5.52
C VAL A 50 12.23 9.86 6.47
N ASP A 51 13.07 8.93 6.09
CA ASP A 51 14.39 8.74 6.68
C ASP A 51 15.27 9.95 6.35
N GLU A 52 15.71 10.63 7.38
CA GLU A 52 16.62 11.77 7.32
C GLU A 52 18.04 11.37 7.73
N ASN A 53 18.31 10.06 7.88
CA ASN A 53 19.66 9.59 8.16
C ASN A 53 20.58 9.97 6.99
N ASN A 54 21.40 10.99 7.22
CA ASN A 54 22.26 11.61 6.23
C ASN A 54 23.46 10.74 5.79
N SER A 55 23.62 9.55 6.39
CA SER A 55 24.70 8.62 6.04
C SER A 55 24.60 8.14 4.59
N TYR A 56 23.39 8.13 4.01
CA TYR A 56 23.13 7.62 2.66
C TYR A 56 22.35 8.58 1.76
N MET A 57 21.77 9.64 2.32
CA MET A 57 21.10 10.71 1.57
C MET A 57 21.68 12.09 1.90
N SER A 58 22.25 12.75 0.90
CA SER A 58 22.67 14.14 1.00
C SER A 58 21.48 15.10 1.09
N VAL A 59 21.72 16.33 1.52
CA VAL A 59 20.67 17.38 1.57
C VAL A 59 19.99 17.59 0.22
N MET A 60 20.76 17.51 -0.88
CA MET A 60 20.21 17.61 -2.24
C MET A 60 19.26 16.45 -2.54
N GLN A 61 19.64 15.23 -2.13
CA GLN A 61 18.83 14.02 -2.31
C GLN A 61 17.55 14.05 -1.47
N LEU A 62 17.63 14.54 -0.23
CA LEU A 62 16.44 14.81 0.60
C LEU A 62 15.53 15.87 -0.03
N GLY A 63 16.11 16.86 -0.71
CA GLY A 63 15.36 17.83 -1.53
C GLY A 63 14.55 17.17 -2.64
N LEU A 64 15.11 16.16 -3.32
CA LEU A 64 14.39 15.38 -4.34
C LEU A 64 13.24 14.56 -3.72
N VAL A 65 13.46 13.94 -2.55
CA VAL A 65 12.38 13.25 -1.83
C VAL A 65 11.27 14.21 -1.49
N LYS A 66 11.60 15.41 -0.97
CA LYS A 66 10.62 16.47 -0.70
C LYS A 66 9.82 16.83 -1.96
N THR A 67 10.47 17.01 -3.11
CA THR A 67 9.77 17.26 -4.38
C THR A 67 8.82 16.11 -4.74
N ALA A 68 9.24 14.86 -4.56
CA ALA A 68 8.38 13.71 -4.80
C ALA A 68 7.15 13.69 -3.88
N LEU A 69 7.30 14.03 -2.59
CA LEU A 69 6.15 14.14 -1.67
C LEU A 69 5.16 15.23 -2.11
N GLN A 70 5.66 16.37 -2.59
CA GLN A 70 4.80 17.44 -3.12
C GLN A 70 4.05 16.98 -4.37
N ASN A 71 4.71 16.22 -5.25
CA ASN A 71 4.08 15.66 -6.44
C ASN A 71 2.98 14.65 -6.08
N ILE A 72 3.24 13.74 -5.13
CA ILE A 72 2.22 12.82 -4.60
C ILE A 72 1.00 13.60 -4.07
N ALA A 73 1.22 14.64 -3.26
CA ALA A 73 0.13 15.44 -2.71
C ALA A 73 -0.69 16.15 -3.81
N ASN A 74 -0.05 16.63 -4.87
CA ASN A 74 -0.73 17.26 -6.01
C ASN A 74 -1.55 16.25 -6.81
N GLU A 75 -0.98 15.09 -7.11
CA GLU A 75 -1.63 14.02 -7.88
C GLU A 75 -2.83 13.41 -7.14
N LEU A 76 -2.78 13.35 -5.81
CA LEU A 76 -3.86 12.83 -4.96
C LEU A 76 -4.91 13.88 -4.57
N ASN A 77 -4.67 15.17 -4.86
CA ASN A 77 -5.62 16.25 -4.55
C ASN A 77 -6.28 16.92 -5.78
N PRO A 78 -6.75 16.18 -6.80
CA PRO A 78 -7.59 16.75 -7.84
C PRO A 78 -9.01 17.02 -7.31
N VAL A 79 -9.78 17.80 -8.06
CA VAL A 79 -11.15 18.18 -7.70
C VAL A 79 -12.00 16.95 -7.35
N GLY A 80 -12.64 16.99 -6.18
CA GLY A 80 -13.52 15.93 -5.68
C GLY A 80 -12.86 14.85 -4.82
N SER A 81 -11.53 14.78 -4.77
CA SER A 81 -10.80 13.93 -3.81
C SER A 81 -10.68 14.60 -2.44
N THR A 82 -10.58 13.81 -1.37
CA THR A 82 -10.39 14.34 0.00
C THR A 82 -9.26 13.62 0.74
N PRO A 83 -8.00 13.70 0.26
CA PRO A 83 -6.87 13.13 0.98
C PRO A 83 -6.63 13.87 2.30
N SER A 84 -6.21 13.15 3.33
CA SER A 84 -5.67 13.71 4.58
C SER A 84 -4.23 13.26 4.70
N PHE A 85 -3.31 14.21 4.86
CA PHE A 85 -1.87 13.96 4.87
C PHE A 85 -1.26 14.12 6.26
N GLY A 86 -0.26 13.28 6.56
CA GLY A 86 0.72 13.48 7.63
C GLY A 86 2.14 13.21 7.12
N VAL A 87 3.13 14.00 7.56
CA VAL A 87 4.55 13.83 7.17
C VAL A 87 5.43 13.81 8.42
N PHE A 88 6.22 12.76 8.54
CA PHE A 88 7.11 12.50 9.67
C PHE A 88 8.53 12.27 9.16
N PHE A 89 9.50 13.02 9.71
CA PHE A 89 10.92 12.81 9.45
C PHE A 89 11.57 12.13 10.66
N TYR A 90 12.38 11.10 10.42
CA TYR A 90 13.09 10.36 11.47
C TYR A 90 14.56 10.15 11.09
N GLY A 91 15.40 9.61 11.98
CA GLY A 91 16.76 9.18 11.62
C GLY A 91 17.86 10.24 11.70
N ALA A 92 17.55 11.55 11.71
CA ALA A 92 18.55 12.59 11.96
C ALA A 92 18.62 13.03 13.43
N THR A 93 17.47 13.10 14.12
CA THR A 93 17.33 13.59 15.49
C THR A 93 16.77 12.50 16.41
N SER A 94 16.94 12.64 17.73
CA SER A 94 16.41 11.68 18.72
C SER A 94 14.89 11.60 18.77
N THR A 95 14.19 12.64 18.31
CA THR A 95 12.73 12.66 18.15
C THR A 95 12.36 12.62 16.67
N VAL A 96 11.15 12.14 16.39
CA VAL A 96 10.54 12.21 15.06
C VAL A 96 9.95 13.60 14.88
N ASN A 97 10.26 14.25 13.76
CA ASN A 97 9.77 15.58 13.44
C ASN A 97 8.47 15.47 12.62
N THR A 98 7.35 15.84 13.23
CA THR A 98 6.05 15.94 12.55
C THR A 98 5.96 17.27 11.79
N VAL A 99 6.35 17.25 10.52
CA VAL A 99 6.39 18.45 9.65
C VAL A 99 5.00 18.83 9.18
N VAL A 100 4.21 17.82 8.77
CA VAL A 100 2.81 18.01 8.40
C VAL A 100 1.98 17.19 9.39
N PRO A 101 1.28 17.83 10.34
CA PRO A 101 0.40 17.11 11.25
C PRO A 101 -0.81 16.57 10.49
N HIS A 102 -1.19 15.34 10.80
CA HIS A 102 -2.42 14.73 10.32
C HIS A 102 -3.61 15.16 11.20
N PRO A 103 -4.80 15.45 10.64
CA PRO A 103 -5.09 15.53 9.21
C PRO A 103 -4.77 16.91 8.63
N THR A 104 -3.96 16.96 7.57
CA THR A 104 -3.86 18.13 6.68
C THR A 104 -4.53 17.79 5.35
N THR A 105 -5.56 18.53 4.94
CA THR A 105 -6.45 18.12 3.83
C THR A 105 -6.19 18.83 2.50
N THR A 106 -5.27 19.78 2.44
CA THR A 106 -5.01 20.55 1.21
C THR A 106 -3.55 20.42 0.78
N ALA A 107 -3.34 20.17 -0.52
CA ALA A 107 -2.00 20.08 -1.10
C ALA A 107 -1.20 21.40 -0.93
N SER A 108 -1.88 22.55 -0.93
CA SER A 108 -1.24 23.85 -0.73
C SER A 108 -0.67 24.02 0.69
N VAL A 109 -1.42 23.65 1.73
CA VAL A 109 -0.95 23.69 3.13
C VAL A 109 0.13 22.64 3.36
N PHE A 110 -0.06 21.44 2.80
CA PHE A 110 0.96 20.39 2.80
C PHE A 110 2.29 20.91 2.24
N LYS A 111 2.25 21.50 1.04
CA LYS A 111 3.42 22.05 0.35
C LYS A 111 4.07 23.16 1.17
N ALA A 112 3.29 24.12 1.67
CA ALA A 112 3.82 25.24 2.46
C ALA A 112 4.55 24.77 3.74
N LYS A 113 4.00 23.77 4.46
CA LYS A 113 4.66 23.21 5.65
C LYS A 113 5.94 22.46 5.28
N LEU A 114 5.90 21.67 4.22
CA LEU A 114 7.07 20.94 3.75
C LEU A 114 8.16 21.88 3.21
N ASP A 115 7.77 23.05 2.69
CA ASP A 115 8.72 24.07 2.22
C ASP A 115 9.55 24.69 3.34
N LEU A 116 9.00 24.75 4.55
CA LEU A 116 9.68 25.22 5.75
C LEU A 116 10.59 24.17 6.41
N LYS A 117 10.57 22.91 5.96
CA LYS A 117 11.40 21.85 6.54
C LYS A 117 12.88 22.12 6.28
N GLN A 118 13.62 22.34 7.35
CA GLN A 118 15.08 22.36 7.37
C GLN A 118 15.61 20.97 7.75
N TYR A 119 16.63 20.51 7.03
CA TYR A 119 17.23 19.21 7.30
C TYR A 119 18.20 19.28 8.48
N SER A 120 18.07 18.36 9.41
CA SER A 120 18.87 18.24 10.62
C SER A 120 20.17 17.51 10.34
N MET A 121 21.22 17.89 11.07
CA MET A 121 22.46 17.12 11.11
C MET A 121 22.29 15.91 12.04
N MET A 122 22.95 14.81 11.70
CA MET A 122 22.89 13.57 12.47
C MET A 122 23.32 13.77 13.93
N GLN A 123 22.49 13.31 14.86
CA GLN A 123 22.76 13.24 16.29
C GLN A 123 23.25 11.85 16.71
N ALA A 124 23.87 11.76 17.89
CA ALA A 124 24.43 10.50 18.41
C ALA A 124 23.37 9.38 18.62
N ASN A 125 22.11 9.76 18.88
CA ASN A 125 21.01 8.83 19.14
C ASN A 125 19.83 9.14 18.22
N PRO A 126 19.88 8.76 16.94
CA PRO A 126 18.81 9.06 15.99
C PRO A 126 17.55 8.25 16.29
N SER A 127 16.40 8.84 16.04
CA SER A 127 15.10 8.16 16.06
C SER A 127 15.07 7.06 15.00
N THR A 128 14.26 6.03 15.25
CA THR A 128 14.18 4.85 14.38
C THR A 128 12.90 4.84 13.56
N LEU A 129 12.85 4.01 12.52
CA LEU A 129 11.62 3.76 11.77
C LEU A 129 10.50 3.24 12.68
N MET A 130 10.83 2.39 13.67
CA MET A 130 9.86 1.90 14.66
C MET A 130 9.20 3.06 15.42
N THR A 131 10.00 4.02 15.89
CA THR A 131 9.48 5.22 16.58
C THR A 131 8.61 6.08 15.66
N ALA A 132 8.96 6.20 14.38
CA ALA A 132 8.14 6.92 13.40
C ALA A 132 6.78 6.22 13.17
N LEU A 133 6.76 4.90 13.07
CA LEU A 133 5.54 4.11 12.94
C LEU A 133 4.66 4.17 14.20
N ASP A 134 5.25 4.24 15.40
CA ASP A 134 4.49 4.45 16.63
C ASP A 134 3.80 5.83 16.66
N ASN A 135 4.43 6.86 16.08
CA ASN A 135 3.81 8.17 15.90
C ASN A 135 2.68 8.16 14.88
N VAL A 136 2.82 7.40 13.78
CA VAL A 136 1.73 7.15 12.83
C VAL A 136 0.56 6.46 13.52
N ASN A 137 0.83 5.43 14.33
CA ASN A 137 -0.20 4.73 15.09
C ASN A 137 -0.98 5.70 16.00
N SER A 138 -0.26 6.58 16.71
CA SER A 138 -0.84 7.58 17.60
C SER A 138 -1.66 8.65 16.85
N ALA A 139 -1.15 9.13 15.72
CA ALA A 139 -1.86 10.08 14.85
C ALA A 139 -3.13 9.44 14.25
N CYS A 140 -3.09 8.16 13.93
CA CYS A 140 -4.24 7.45 13.38
C CYS A 140 -5.32 7.20 14.43
N GLN A 141 -4.94 6.81 15.65
CA GLN A 141 -5.89 6.62 16.76
C GLN A 141 -6.73 7.86 17.07
N SER A 142 -6.21 9.06 16.81
CA SER A 142 -6.88 10.32 17.12
C SER A 142 -7.48 11.04 15.91
N GLY A 143 -7.02 10.73 14.69
CA GLY A 143 -7.37 11.51 13.49
C GLY A 143 -7.64 10.72 12.22
N CYS A 144 -7.53 9.39 12.22
CA CYS A 144 -7.93 8.60 11.04
C CYS A 144 -9.45 8.58 10.90
N ARG A 145 -9.92 8.74 9.66
CA ARG A 145 -11.34 8.70 9.35
C ARG A 145 -11.86 7.26 9.35
N PRO A 146 -13.12 7.07 9.76
CA PRO A 146 -13.80 5.80 9.58
C PRO A 146 -13.97 5.48 8.08
N SER A 147 -13.88 4.21 7.69
CA SER A 147 -14.15 3.69 6.32
C SER A 147 -13.24 4.23 5.20
N VAL A 148 -12.20 4.99 5.53
CA VAL A 148 -11.27 5.56 4.57
C VAL A 148 -10.01 4.68 4.48
N PRO A 149 -9.55 4.31 3.27
CA PRO A 149 -8.27 3.63 3.11
C PRO A 149 -7.14 4.40 3.79
N ARG A 150 -6.28 3.69 4.52
CA ARG A 150 -5.14 4.25 5.23
C ARG A 150 -3.87 3.71 4.60
N VAL A 151 -2.97 4.61 4.21
CA VAL A 151 -1.71 4.24 3.57
C VAL A 151 -0.56 4.91 4.31
N THR A 152 0.48 4.14 4.58
CA THR A 152 1.77 4.66 5.02
C THR A 152 2.79 4.41 3.92
N VAL A 153 3.53 5.44 3.53
CA VAL A 153 4.66 5.32 2.60
C VAL A 153 5.93 5.67 3.34
N VAL A 154 6.89 4.75 3.34
CA VAL A 154 8.18 4.90 4.03
C VAL A 154 9.28 5.09 2.98
N PHE A 155 9.88 6.27 2.93
CA PHE A 155 11.09 6.54 2.17
C PHE A 155 12.28 6.30 3.06
N SER A 156 13.07 5.28 2.78
CA SER A 156 14.18 4.93 3.65
C SER A 156 15.44 4.49 2.91
N SER A 157 16.55 5.00 3.41
CA SER A 157 17.90 4.59 3.01
C SER A 157 18.52 3.60 4.00
N VAL A 158 17.88 3.35 5.15
CA VAL A 158 18.31 2.37 6.15
C VAL A 158 17.09 1.64 6.70
N LEU A 159 16.97 0.37 6.36
CA LEU A 159 15.87 -0.48 6.83
C LEU A 159 16.28 -1.30 8.05
N ASP A 160 15.35 -1.44 9.01
CA ASP A 160 15.53 -2.27 10.20
C ASP A 160 14.34 -3.23 10.35
N LEU A 161 14.64 -4.54 10.40
CA LEU A 161 13.62 -5.58 10.60
C LEU A 161 12.89 -5.46 11.94
N LYS A 162 13.44 -4.78 12.93
CA LYS A 162 12.73 -4.49 14.19
C LYS A 162 11.45 -3.68 13.95
N ALA A 163 11.38 -2.90 12.88
CA ALA A 163 10.18 -2.15 12.52
C ALA A 163 9.01 -3.05 12.05
N GLN A 164 9.27 -4.31 11.70
CA GLN A 164 8.25 -5.23 11.20
C GLN A 164 7.09 -5.40 12.20
N ALA A 165 7.39 -5.50 13.50
CA ALA A 165 6.35 -5.63 14.52
C ALA A 165 5.42 -4.40 14.57
N ALA A 166 5.96 -3.19 14.39
CA ALA A 166 5.17 -1.96 14.34
C ALA A 166 4.33 -1.87 13.06
N ILE A 167 4.87 -2.29 11.92
CA ILE A 167 4.13 -2.39 10.65
C ILE A 167 2.95 -3.35 10.81
N ARG A 168 3.19 -4.57 11.30
CA ARG A 168 2.13 -5.57 11.50
C ARG A 168 1.06 -5.07 12.48
N ARG A 169 1.44 -4.25 13.47
CA ARG A 169 0.48 -3.57 14.36
C ARG A 169 -0.39 -2.55 13.64
N LEU A 170 0.18 -1.71 12.77
CA LEU A 170 -0.58 -0.74 11.98
C LEU A 170 -1.54 -1.45 11.01
N GLU A 171 -1.06 -2.51 10.39
CA GLU A 171 -1.83 -3.35 9.48
C GLU A 171 -3.01 -4.03 10.19
N ALA A 172 -2.78 -4.68 11.34
CA ALA A 172 -3.84 -5.36 12.09
C ALA A 172 -4.79 -4.39 12.81
N GLY A 173 -4.26 -3.30 13.37
CA GLY A 173 -5.03 -2.34 14.17
C GLY A 173 -5.84 -1.36 13.33
N HIS A 174 -5.33 -0.97 12.16
CA HIS A 174 -5.93 0.08 11.34
C HIS A 174 -6.23 -0.36 9.90
N GLY A 175 -5.90 -1.59 9.51
CA GLY A 175 -5.95 -2.06 8.12
C GLY A 175 -5.11 -1.22 7.17
N MET A 176 -4.04 -0.63 7.70
CA MET A 176 -3.18 0.25 6.96
C MET A 176 -2.38 -0.51 5.91
N THR A 177 -2.26 0.04 4.71
CA THR A 177 -1.33 -0.48 3.68
C THR A 177 -0.01 0.25 3.83
N VAL A 178 1.09 -0.50 3.85
CA VAL A 178 2.45 0.03 4.03
C VAL A 178 3.25 -0.18 2.76
N ILE A 179 3.62 0.92 2.12
CA ILE A 179 4.49 0.99 0.96
C ILE A 179 5.90 1.32 1.46
N ILE A 180 6.90 0.52 1.11
CA ILE A 180 8.29 0.80 1.44
C ILE A 180 9.04 1.18 0.17
N VAL A 181 9.62 2.37 0.18
CA VAL A 181 10.46 2.92 -0.87
C VAL A 181 11.90 2.86 -0.38
N GLY A 182 12.64 1.85 -0.86
CA GLY A 182 14.04 1.64 -0.51
C GLY A 182 14.94 2.46 -1.41
N ILE A 183 15.80 3.30 -0.84
CA ILE A 183 16.64 4.24 -1.59
C ILE A 183 18.10 3.80 -1.53
N GLY A 184 18.77 3.81 -2.69
CA GLY A 184 20.21 3.59 -2.80
C GLY A 184 20.60 2.13 -2.54
N SER A 185 21.62 1.91 -1.71
CA SER A 185 22.18 0.58 -1.42
C SER A 185 21.17 -0.40 -0.82
N TYR A 186 20.06 0.09 -0.28
CA TYR A 186 19.04 -0.74 0.35
C TYR A 186 17.86 -1.09 -0.56
N ALA A 187 17.79 -0.50 -1.76
CA ALA A 187 16.77 -0.79 -2.76
C ALA A 187 16.69 -2.29 -3.08
N GLY A 188 17.81 -3.00 -3.18
CA GLY A 188 17.84 -4.42 -3.53
C GLY A 188 17.75 -5.40 -2.36
N THR A 189 17.44 -4.95 -1.13
CA THR A 189 17.56 -5.82 0.04
C THR A 189 16.31 -6.66 0.28
N PRO A 190 16.44 -7.95 0.68
CA PRO A 190 15.30 -8.77 1.10
C PRO A 190 14.51 -8.17 2.28
N ILE A 191 15.13 -7.25 3.02
CA ILE A 191 14.49 -6.53 4.13
C ILE A 191 13.35 -5.64 3.63
N LEU A 192 13.50 -5.02 2.45
CA LEU A 192 12.43 -4.22 1.82
C LEU A 192 11.14 -5.02 1.71
N ASN A 193 11.27 -6.26 1.24
CA ASN A 193 10.16 -7.17 1.02
C ASN A 193 9.49 -7.59 2.34
N GLN A 194 10.25 -7.71 3.42
CA GLN A 194 9.73 -8.12 4.73
C GLN A 194 8.94 -7.02 5.44
N LEU A 195 9.23 -5.76 5.10
CA LEU A 195 8.60 -4.58 5.71
C LEU A 195 7.38 -4.10 4.91
N ALA A 196 7.34 -4.30 3.59
CA ALA A 196 6.19 -3.93 2.79
C ALA A 196 4.92 -4.73 3.13
N SER A 197 3.76 -4.14 2.84
CA SER A 197 2.51 -4.88 2.77
C SER A 197 2.50 -5.85 1.60
N HIS A 198 1.50 -6.73 1.57
CA HIS A 198 1.35 -7.77 0.55
C HIS A 198 0.25 -7.44 -0.47
N PRO A 199 0.43 -7.80 -1.76
CA PRO A 199 1.58 -8.51 -2.31
C PRO A 199 2.82 -7.62 -2.45
N VAL A 200 3.98 -8.15 -2.07
CA VAL A 200 5.22 -7.38 -1.92
C VAL A 200 5.61 -6.64 -3.21
N GLN A 201 5.47 -7.28 -4.37
CA GLN A 201 5.83 -6.67 -5.65
C GLN A 201 5.06 -5.38 -5.98
N HIS A 202 3.94 -5.12 -5.30
CA HIS A 202 3.17 -3.88 -5.47
C HIS A 202 3.53 -2.80 -4.46
N TYR A 203 4.12 -3.16 -3.32
CA TYR A 203 4.31 -2.23 -2.19
C TYR A 203 5.77 -2.05 -1.78
N ALA A 204 6.68 -2.86 -2.29
CA ALA A 204 8.11 -2.68 -2.16
C ALA A 204 8.66 -2.03 -3.44
N ILE A 205 9.09 -0.77 -3.34
CA ILE A 205 9.58 0.02 -4.46
C ILE A 205 11.09 0.25 -4.28
N PRO A 206 11.94 -0.49 -5.00
CA PRO A 206 13.38 -0.28 -4.98
C PRO A 206 13.76 0.91 -5.87
N ILE A 207 14.47 1.89 -5.33
CA ILE A 207 15.03 3.03 -6.07
C ILE A 207 16.55 2.97 -6.02
N GLY A 208 17.15 2.52 -7.12
CA GLY A 208 18.61 2.56 -7.28
C GLY A 208 19.13 3.97 -7.55
N ASN A 209 18.32 4.81 -8.21
CA ASN A 209 18.69 6.17 -8.60
C ASN A 209 17.61 7.18 -8.18
N LEU A 210 18.01 8.18 -7.40
CA LEU A 210 17.10 9.21 -6.89
C LEU A 210 16.45 10.09 -7.95
N PHE A 211 16.97 10.15 -9.18
CA PHE A 211 16.27 10.81 -10.28
C PHE A 211 14.95 10.11 -10.66
N GLU A 212 14.79 8.84 -10.29
CA GLU A 212 13.55 8.07 -10.51
C GLU A 212 12.44 8.46 -9.53
N LEU A 213 12.73 9.25 -8.48
CA LEU A 213 11.75 9.66 -7.48
C LEU A 213 10.51 10.36 -8.07
N ASN A 214 10.67 11.10 -9.17
CA ASN A 214 9.54 11.73 -9.85
C ASN A 214 8.62 10.71 -10.52
N VAL A 215 9.18 9.64 -11.09
CA VAL A 215 8.39 8.54 -11.66
C VAL A 215 7.72 7.73 -10.55
N VAL A 216 8.43 7.57 -9.42
CA VAL A 216 7.94 6.87 -8.24
C VAL A 216 6.75 7.59 -7.61
N ALA A 217 6.72 8.93 -7.61
CA ALA A 217 5.56 9.69 -7.14
C ALA A 217 4.27 9.28 -7.89
N ALA A 218 4.31 9.31 -9.23
CA ALA A 218 3.19 8.88 -10.07
C ALA A 218 2.80 7.41 -9.82
N HIS A 219 3.79 6.53 -9.65
CA HIS A 219 3.56 5.14 -9.35
C HIS A 219 2.90 4.93 -7.98
N ILE A 220 3.37 5.62 -6.94
CA ILE A 220 2.79 5.60 -5.59
C ILE A 220 1.35 6.10 -5.61
N SER A 221 1.07 7.20 -6.31
CA SER A 221 -0.29 7.73 -6.45
C SER A 221 -1.22 6.73 -7.13
N SER A 222 -0.73 6.01 -8.15
CA SER A 222 -1.48 4.92 -8.78
C SER A 222 -1.74 3.77 -7.80
N ILE A 223 -0.75 3.33 -7.04
CA ILE A 223 -0.92 2.26 -6.04
C ILE A 223 -1.95 2.67 -4.99
N ILE A 224 -1.82 3.87 -4.42
CA ILE A 224 -2.72 4.42 -3.37
C ILE A 224 -4.18 4.39 -3.81
N SER A 225 -4.40 4.59 -5.10
CA SER A 225 -5.72 4.70 -5.69
C SER A 225 -6.44 3.37 -5.87
N ASP A 226 -5.64 2.32 -6.04
CA ASP A 226 -6.08 0.93 -6.11
C ASP A 226 -6.16 0.28 -4.72
N VAL A 227 -5.70 0.96 -3.65
CA VAL A 227 -5.81 0.44 -2.29
C VAL A 227 -7.30 0.22 -1.95
N PRO A 228 -7.69 -1.01 -1.60
CA PRO A 228 -9.07 -1.31 -1.26
C PRO A 228 -9.51 -0.46 -0.06
N ARG A 229 -10.78 -0.05 -0.05
CA ARG A 229 -11.34 0.61 1.14
C ARG A 229 -11.18 -0.30 2.34
N PHE A 230 -10.76 0.29 3.46
CA PHE A 230 -10.87 -0.37 4.75
C PHE A 230 -12.35 -0.69 4.96
N LEU A 231 -12.68 -1.97 4.96
CA LEU A 231 -14.05 -2.42 5.18
C LEU A 231 -14.33 -2.17 6.65
N GLU A 232 -15.02 -1.08 6.95
CA GLU A 232 -15.71 -1.04 8.22
C GLU A 232 -16.71 -2.16 8.25
N THR A 233 -16.55 -3.00 9.25
CA THR A 233 -17.43 -4.09 9.60
C THR A 233 -18.83 -3.56 9.83
N ASN A 234 -19.60 -3.39 8.76
CA ASN A 234 -20.95 -3.85 8.84
C ASN A 234 -20.83 -5.37 8.74
N ILE A 235 -20.78 -6.05 9.90
CA ILE A 235 -20.62 -7.52 10.04
C ILE A 235 -21.69 -8.27 9.22
N ASN A 236 -22.72 -7.54 8.81
CA ASN A 236 -23.87 -8.01 8.04
C ASN A 236 -23.81 -7.68 6.54
N ALA A 237 -22.84 -6.90 6.06
CA ALA A 237 -22.69 -6.61 4.64
C ALA A 237 -21.68 -7.60 4.04
N PRO A 238 -22.06 -8.37 3.01
CA PRO A 238 -21.11 -9.23 2.33
C PRO A 238 -19.99 -8.41 1.69
N LEU A 239 -18.75 -8.80 1.92
CA LEU A 239 -17.60 -8.23 1.22
C LEU A 239 -17.59 -8.76 -0.22
N ILE A 240 -17.84 -7.88 -1.18
CA ILE A 240 -17.84 -8.22 -2.61
C ILE A 240 -16.53 -7.74 -3.23
N ILE A 241 -15.64 -8.67 -3.57
CA ILE A 241 -14.42 -8.42 -4.33
C ILE A 241 -14.73 -8.74 -5.79
N THR A 242 -14.65 -7.74 -6.68
CA THR A 242 -14.82 -7.96 -8.12
C THR A 242 -13.49 -7.72 -8.82
N SER A 243 -13.12 -8.60 -9.75
CA SER A 243 -11.92 -8.45 -10.57
C SER A 243 -12.13 -8.98 -11.98
N MET A 244 -11.24 -8.61 -12.90
CA MET A 244 -11.29 -9.01 -14.29
C MET A 244 -9.98 -9.70 -14.67
N LEU A 245 -10.05 -10.96 -15.12
CA LEU A 245 -8.90 -11.70 -15.64
C LEU A 245 -9.24 -12.16 -17.04
N SER A 246 -8.41 -11.81 -18.03
CA SER A 246 -8.61 -12.22 -19.43
C SER A 246 -10.01 -11.92 -19.98
N GLY A 247 -10.60 -10.79 -19.59
CA GLY A 247 -11.93 -10.37 -20.06
C GLY A 247 -13.12 -10.97 -19.29
N ILE A 248 -12.88 -11.84 -18.31
CA ILE A 248 -13.93 -12.45 -17.50
C ILE A 248 -14.00 -11.75 -16.15
N TYR A 249 -15.21 -11.36 -15.74
CA TYR A 249 -15.46 -10.79 -14.42
C TYR A 249 -15.65 -11.89 -13.39
N TYR A 250 -14.88 -11.81 -12.32
CA TYR A 250 -14.99 -12.67 -11.16
C TYR A 250 -15.47 -11.86 -9.98
N THR A 251 -16.51 -12.35 -9.34
CA THR A 251 -17.02 -11.78 -8.10
C THR A 251 -16.84 -12.80 -7.00
N VAL A 252 -16.04 -12.44 -6.01
CA VAL A 252 -15.84 -13.17 -4.76
C VAL A 252 -16.66 -12.46 -3.70
N GLN A 253 -17.74 -13.09 -3.26
CA GLN A 253 -18.55 -12.58 -2.16
C GLN A 253 -18.18 -13.32 -0.88
N LEU A 254 -17.69 -12.59 0.12
CA LEU A 254 -17.35 -13.07 1.45
C LEU A 254 -18.46 -12.66 2.40
N ASN A 255 -19.30 -13.64 2.79
CA ASN A 255 -20.34 -13.43 3.78
C ASN A 255 -19.91 -13.97 5.14
N THR A 256 -20.00 -13.14 6.17
CA THR A 256 -19.72 -13.48 7.58
C THR A 256 -21.00 -13.67 8.40
N GLN A 257 -22.20 -13.56 7.79
CA GLN A 257 -23.45 -13.32 8.51
C GLN A 257 -23.95 -14.41 9.45
N GLU A 258 -23.53 -15.68 9.32
CA GLU A 258 -24.39 -16.75 9.88
C GLU A 258 -23.75 -17.68 10.91
N TYR A 259 -22.43 -17.73 11.07
CA TYR A 259 -21.83 -18.70 12.02
C TYR A 259 -20.51 -18.21 12.63
N THR A 260 -20.61 -17.36 13.65
CA THR A 260 -19.50 -17.13 14.57
C THR A 260 -19.61 -18.09 15.76
N THR A 261 -18.65 -19.01 15.93
CA THR A 261 -18.50 -19.75 17.20
C THR A 261 -17.71 -18.91 18.19
N THR A 262 -17.34 -19.43 19.37
CA THR A 262 -16.39 -18.73 20.26
C THR A 262 -14.96 -18.72 19.74
N LYS A 263 -14.61 -19.60 18.80
CA LYS A 263 -13.23 -19.82 18.32
C LYS A 263 -12.99 -19.41 16.88
N ASP A 264 -14.02 -19.42 16.03
CA ASP A 264 -13.87 -19.20 14.60
C ASP A 264 -15.04 -18.39 14.00
N VAL A 265 -14.81 -17.79 12.83
CA VAL A 265 -15.81 -17.18 11.94
C VAL A 265 -16.00 -18.11 10.74
N LEU A 266 -17.22 -18.55 10.49
CA LEU A 266 -17.54 -19.16 9.20
C LEU A 266 -17.64 -18.06 8.16
N VAL A 267 -16.85 -18.20 7.10
CA VAL A 267 -16.90 -17.32 5.97
C VAL A 267 -17.37 -18.13 4.77
N MET A 268 -18.38 -17.60 4.09
CA MET A 268 -18.87 -18.13 2.84
C MET A 268 -18.24 -17.35 1.69
N LEU A 269 -17.53 -18.04 0.79
CA LEU A 269 -17.04 -17.52 -0.47
C LEU A 269 -17.94 -18.00 -1.60
N THR A 270 -18.57 -17.07 -2.29
CA THR A 270 -19.27 -17.35 -3.55
C THR A 270 -18.41 -16.88 -4.72
N THR A 271 -18.23 -17.73 -5.73
CA THR A 271 -17.55 -17.37 -6.98
C THR A 271 -18.43 -17.68 -8.19
N ASN A 272 -18.43 -16.78 -9.16
CA ASN A 272 -19.10 -16.96 -10.44
C ASN A 272 -18.17 -17.58 -11.52
N CYS A 273 -16.95 -18.01 -11.16
CA CYS A 273 -16.03 -18.60 -12.11
C CYS A 273 -16.30 -20.11 -12.35
N PRO A 274 -16.77 -20.53 -13.53
CA PRO A 274 -17.09 -21.93 -13.83
C PRO A 274 -15.86 -22.85 -13.95
N SER A 275 -14.65 -22.30 -13.90
CA SER A 275 -13.42 -23.05 -14.12
C SER A 275 -12.26 -22.50 -13.28
N CYS A 276 -12.54 -21.82 -12.17
CA CYS A 276 -11.47 -21.37 -11.28
C CYS A 276 -11.33 -22.32 -10.11
N SER A 277 -10.08 -22.47 -9.69
CA SER A 277 -9.74 -22.98 -8.38
C SER A 277 -9.49 -21.79 -7.47
N VAL A 278 -10.21 -21.73 -6.35
CA VAL A 278 -9.99 -20.70 -5.33
C VAL A 278 -9.18 -21.34 -4.20
N TYR A 279 -8.12 -20.68 -3.82
CA TYR A 279 -7.25 -21.06 -2.73
C TYR A 279 -7.36 -19.98 -1.67
N GLY A 280 -7.61 -20.38 -0.44
CA GLY A 280 -7.44 -19.48 0.69
C GLY A 280 -6.37 -20.01 1.61
N SER A 281 -5.59 -19.08 2.17
CA SER A 281 -4.59 -19.38 3.18
C SER A 281 -4.67 -18.40 4.33
N LEU A 282 -4.48 -18.93 5.53
CA LEU A 282 -4.29 -18.14 6.76
C LEU A 282 -2.82 -17.72 6.93
N SER A 283 -1.91 -18.39 6.23
CA SER A 283 -0.49 -18.05 6.13
C SER A 283 -0.19 -17.42 4.76
N GLU A 284 0.97 -16.78 4.63
CA GLU A 284 1.38 -16.25 3.32
C GLU A 284 1.50 -17.41 2.32
N PRO A 285 0.73 -17.41 1.21
CA PRO A 285 0.83 -18.47 0.24
C PRO A 285 2.18 -18.36 -0.46
N ASN A 286 2.95 -19.45 -0.51
CA ASN A 286 4.05 -19.54 -1.45
C ASN A 286 3.43 -19.68 -2.86
N PRO A 287 3.54 -18.66 -3.74
CA PRO A 287 2.87 -18.67 -5.04
C PRO A 287 3.35 -19.81 -5.95
N ILE A 288 4.54 -20.36 -5.68
CA ILE A 288 5.11 -21.51 -6.40
C ILE A 288 4.47 -22.84 -5.93
N SER A 289 4.03 -22.93 -4.67
CA SER A 289 3.41 -24.14 -4.10
C SER A 289 1.88 -24.19 -4.28
N ALA A 290 1.26 -23.12 -4.80
CA ALA A 290 -0.16 -23.12 -5.20
C ALA A 290 -0.47 -24.11 -6.34
N ASN A 291 0.55 -24.72 -6.94
CA ASN A 291 0.40 -25.84 -7.84
C ASN A 291 0.01 -27.10 -7.04
N THR A 292 -1.26 -27.50 -7.18
CA THR A 292 -2.07 -28.57 -6.55
C THR A 292 -1.45 -29.83 -5.95
N VAL A 293 -0.16 -30.12 -6.11
CA VAL A 293 0.47 -31.38 -5.70
C VAL A 293 1.35 -31.25 -4.43
N ALA A 294 1.74 -30.03 -4.02
CA ALA A 294 2.78 -29.85 -2.99
C ALA A 294 2.34 -29.17 -1.68
N ASN A 295 1.11 -28.67 -1.55
CA ASN A 295 0.68 -27.96 -0.33
C ASN A 295 0.24 -28.94 0.77
N GLN A 296 1.20 -29.43 1.56
CA GLN A 296 0.93 -30.18 2.80
C GLN A 296 0.56 -29.28 3.99
N ASP A 297 0.52 -27.96 3.79
CA ASP A 297 0.24 -27.01 4.86
C ASP A 297 -1.27 -26.98 5.17
N ARG A 298 -1.65 -27.49 6.34
CA ARG A 298 -3.06 -27.68 6.79
C ARG A 298 -3.83 -26.36 7.01
N HIS A 299 -3.18 -25.23 6.77
CA HIS A 299 -3.76 -23.89 6.88
C HIS A 299 -4.37 -23.37 5.57
N ASN A 300 -4.35 -24.20 4.52
CA ASN A 300 -4.94 -23.88 3.23
C ASN A 300 -6.30 -24.55 3.07
N PHE A 301 -7.28 -23.83 2.52
CA PHE A 301 -8.51 -24.41 2.02
C PHE A 301 -8.52 -24.36 0.49
N TYR A 302 -8.88 -25.50 -0.11
CA TYR A 302 -8.86 -25.73 -1.54
C TYR A 302 -10.27 -25.94 -2.05
N ALA A 303 -10.64 -25.16 -3.06
CA ALA A 303 -11.89 -25.26 -3.78
C ALA A 303 -11.58 -25.41 -5.27
N ALA A 304 -11.59 -26.64 -5.78
CA ALA A 304 -11.46 -26.91 -7.21
C ALA A 304 -12.82 -26.95 -7.91
N GLY A 305 -12.88 -26.39 -9.12
CA GLY A 305 -13.82 -26.83 -10.14
C GLY A 305 -15.29 -26.52 -9.86
N GLY A 306 -15.59 -25.31 -9.36
CA GLY A 306 -16.95 -24.88 -9.13
C GLY A 306 -17.72 -24.57 -10.42
N PHE A 307 -19.02 -24.90 -10.43
CA PHE A 307 -19.99 -24.29 -11.32
C PHE A 307 -20.19 -22.80 -10.96
N PRO A 308 -20.75 -21.96 -11.85
CA PRO A 308 -21.11 -20.59 -11.49
C PRO A 308 -21.96 -20.57 -10.21
N ASN A 309 -21.62 -19.67 -9.28
CA ASN A 309 -22.27 -19.52 -7.97
C ASN A 309 -21.98 -20.66 -6.99
N SER A 310 -20.88 -21.40 -7.17
CA SER A 310 -20.41 -22.33 -6.15
C SER A 310 -20.10 -21.57 -4.86
N GLN A 311 -20.62 -22.08 -3.75
CA GLN A 311 -20.42 -21.55 -2.40
C GLN A 311 -19.43 -22.44 -1.66
N TYR A 312 -18.45 -21.82 -1.03
CA TYR A 312 -17.42 -22.49 -0.25
C TYR A 312 -17.46 -21.95 1.17
N TYR A 313 -17.47 -22.83 2.16
CA TYR A 313 -17.55 -22.45 3.56
C TYR A 313 -16.22 -22.80 4.25
N PHE A 314 -15.69 -21.87 5.03
CA PHE A 314 -14.45 -22.06 5.76
C PHE A 314 -14.51 -21.42 7.13
N HIS A 315 -13.96 -22.12 8.12
CA HIS A 315 -13.78 -21.60 9.46
C HIS A 315 -12.45 -20.85 9.54
N ILE A 316 -12.50 -19.59 9.96
CA ILE A 316 -11.33 -18.75 10.19
C ILE A 316 -11.20 -18.47 11.67
N PRO A 317 -10.09 -18.85 12.32
CA PRO A 317 -9.89 -18.57 13.74
C PRO A 317 -10.06 -17.10 14.09
N LYS A 318 -10.72 -16.79 15.22
CA LYS A 318 -10.79 -15.41 15.74
C LYS A 318 -9.36 -14.91 16.00
N GLY A 319 -9.08 -13.68 15.61
CA GLY A 319 -7.73 -13.10 15.70
C GLY A 319 -6.87 -13.35 14.46
N THR A 320 -7.38 -14.09 13.47
CA THR A 320 -6.83 -14.05 12.11
C THR A 320 -7.01 -12.63 11.57
N GLY A 321 -5.93 -11.87 11.49
CA GLY A 321 -5.97 -10.50 10.95
C GLY A 321 -6.02 -10.45 9.42
N ARG A 322 -5.73 -11.57 8.74
CA ARG A 322 -5.58 -11.64 7.28
C ARG A 322 -5.99 -12.97 6.70
N ILE A 323 -6.66 -12.93 5.55
CA ILE A 323 -6.81 -14.07 4.64
C ILE A 323 -6.11 -13.73 3.34
N TYR A 324 -5.31 -14.65 2.84
CA TYR A 324 -4.77 -14.60 1.49
C TYR A 324 -5.67 -15.44 0.58
N LEU A 325 -6.32 -14.82 -0.39
CA LEU A 325 -7.08 -15.53 -1.41
C LEU A 325 -6.32 -15.52 -2.73
N SER A 326 -6.09 -16.68 -3.32
CA SER A 326 -5.56 -16.83 -4.66
C SER A 326 -6.59 -17.47 -5.57
N VAL A 327 -6.91 -16.85 -6.70
CA VAL A 327 -7.80 -17.43 -7.71
C VAL A 327 -6.97 -17.86 -8.92
N LEU A 328 -7.05 -19.13 -9.28
CA LEU A 328 -6.40 -19.70 -10.46
C LEU A 328 -7.46 -20.14 -11.48
N GLY A 329 -7.39 -19.64 -12.71
CA GLY A 329 -8.18 -20.17 -13.82
C GLY A 329 -7.62 -21.51 -14.31
N ASN A 330 -8.42 -22.58 -14.26
CA ASN A 330 -8.09 -23.87 -14.86
C ASN A 330 -8.07 -23.75 -16.39
N GLY A 331 -7.05 -24.32 -17.03
CA GLY A 331 -6.95 -24.41 -18.50
C GLY A 331 -6.06 -23.36 -19.18
N MET A 332 -5.47 -22.42 -18.43
CA MET A 332 -4.43 -21.55 -18.98
C MET A 332 -3.05 -22.16 -18.71
N ALA A 333 -2.26 -22.39 -19.76
CA ALA A 333 -0.88 -22.90 -19.67
C ALA A 333 0.06 -21.98 -18.84
N SER A 334 -0.38 -20.74 -18.58
CA SER A 334 0.17 -19.84 -17.58
C SER A 334 -0.88 -19.61 -16.49
N ALA A 335 -0.60 -20.10 -15.28
CA ALA A 335 -1.41 -19.81 -14.10
C ALA A 335 -1.38 -18.29 -13.82
N ASN A 336 -2.38 -17.56 -14.29
CA ASN A 336 -2.62 -16.19 -13.85
C ASN A 336 -3.18 -16.27 -12.43
N ILE A 337 -2.32 -16.02 -11.44
CA ILE A 337 -2.69 -16.02 -10.02
C ILE A 337 -3.11 -14.60 -9.65
N LEU A 338 -4.40 -14.40 -9.36
CA LEU A 338 -4.86 -13.20 -8.68
C LEU A 338 -4.78 -13.44 -7.17
N ALA A 339 -3.89 -12.73 -6.48
CA ALA A 339 -3.74 -12.80 -5.03
C ALA A 339 -4.37 -11.56 -4.36
N TYR A 340 -5.32 -11.78 -3.47
CA TYR A 340 -5.93 -10.77 -2.61
C TYR A 340 -5.46 -10.98 -1.18
N VAL A 341 -5.15 -9.88 -0.51
CA VAL A 341 -4.98 -9.85 0.94
C VAL A 341 -6.21 -9.17 1.51
N ILE A 342 -7.01 -9.94 2.24
CA ILE A 342 -8.17 -9.42 2.94
C ILE A 342 -7.74 -9.22 4.38
N ASN A 343 -7.58 -7.96 4.78
CA ASN A 343 -7.46 -7.64 6.20
C ASN A 343 -8.82 -7.90 6.83
N LEU A 344 -8.90 -8.94 7.66
CA LEU A 344 -10.03 -9.13 8.54
C LEU A 344 -9.78 -8.20 9.73
N PRO A 345 -10.53 -7.09 9.89
CA PRO A 345 -10.52 -6.39 11.17
C PRO A 345 -10.81 -7.40 12.28
N ASN A 346 -10.42 -7.12 13.53
CA ASN A 346 -10.74 -7.94 14.71
C ASN A 346 -12.23 -8.33 14.70
N MET A 347 -12.57 -9.45 14.04
CA MET A 347 -13.96 -9.75 13.70
C MET A 347 -14.79 -10.09 14.94
N MET A 348 -14.17 -10.17 16.11
CA MET A 348 -14.86 -10.16 17.39
C MET A 348 -14.01 -9.45 18.46
N GLN A 349 -14.28 -8.17 18.65
CA GLN A 349 -14.61 -7.72 20.00
C GLN A 349 -16.14 -7.57 20.07
N VAL A 350 -16.88 -8.67 19.94
CA VAL A 350 -18.21 -8.71 20.54
C VAL A 350 -17.93 -8.67 22.03
N SER A 351 -18.25 -7.56 22.68
CA SER A 351 -18.11 -7.45 24.12
C SER A 351 -18.83 -8.66 24.74
N ALA A 352 -18.18 -9.33 25.69
CA ALA A 352 -18.78 -10.47 26.40
C ALA A 352 -19.99 -10.05 27.28
N ALA A 353 -20.57 -8.87 27.07
CA ALA A 353 -21.59 -8.26 27.92
C ALA A 353 -23.04 -8.65 27.57
N ASP A 354 -23.31 -9.29 26.42
CA ASP A 354 -24.70 -9.57 25.98
C ASP A 354 -25.10 -11.05 25.92
N VAL A 355 -24.33 -11.96 26.53
CA VAL A 355 -24.86 -13.30 26.85
C VAL A 355 -25.47 -13.24 28.25
N ASP A 356 -26.63 -12.60 28.33
CA ASP A 356 -27.48 -12.63 29.51
C ASP A 356 -28.04 -14.05 29.68
N SER A 357 -27.36 -14.86 30.49
CA SER A 357 -27.76 -16.23 30.83
C SER A 357 -28.93 -16.29 31.82
N SER A 358 -29.79 -15.28 31.87
CA SER A 358 -30.87 -15.17 32.87
C SER A 358 -32.29 -15.23 32.30
N SER A 359 -32.65 -16.28 31.55
CA SER A 359 -34.09 -16.58 31.32
C SER A 359 -34.44 -18.01 30.92
N LEU A 360 -33.70 -19.01 31.40
CA LEU A 360 -34.15 -20.40 31.37
C LEU A 360 -34.11 -21.01 32.77
N SER A 361 -35.04 -20.57 33.63
CA SER A 361 -35.56 -21.42 34.70
C SER A 361 -36.95 -21.88 34.29
N GLU A 362 -37.03 -23.09 33.75
CA GLU A 362 -38.27 -23.83 33.62
C GLU A 362 -38.91 -23.99 34.99
N THR A 363 -40.15 -23.51 35.09
CA THR A 363 -41.09 -23.93 36.13
C THR A 363 -41.70 -25.23 35.64
N ILE A 364 -41.28 -26.37 36.20
CA ILE A 364 -42.03 -27.63 36.15
C ILE A 364 -42.03 -28.18 37.58
N GLY A 365 -43.23 -28.48 38.08
CA GLY A 365 -43.50 -28.89 39.46
C GLY A 365 -43.16 -30.33 39.79
#